data_AF-A0A0S8I3M9-F1
#
_entry.id   AF-A0A0S8I3M9-F1
#
_cell.length_a   1.000
_cell.length_b   1.000
_cell.length_c   1.000
_cell.angle_alpha   90.00
_cell.angle_beta   90.00
_cell.angle_gamma   90.00
#
_symmetry.space_group_name_H-M   'P 1'
#
loop_
_entity.id
_entity.type
_entity.pdbx_description
1 polymer ?
#
loop_
_entity_poly.entity_id
_entity_poly.type
_entity_poly.pdbx_seq_one_letter_code
_entity_poly.pdbx_strand_id
1 'polypeptide(L)'
;MMIKIVLGAVVVMAIGVPLYALPATLSLPQGVRPGLESLTISQATQQLRGSGESGMELVEAARAFVGERMAYSRRNSFDSYAKAFERGYGYCSQQANALADLLTQLGFEAKIVHAFRNRFPDGTVTSHAWVQVVVDDEVRDVDSIFYNADAAEVTFTPLSEVGEVPPVLRLFETWGAPAVNAHRYYLSGKDQDW
;
A
#
# COMPACT_ATOMS: atom_id res chain seq x y z
N MET A 1 36.61 -7.09 12.30
CA MET A 1 35.47 -7.99 12.58
C MET A 1 34.13 -7.35 12.22
N MET A 2 33.86 -6.11 12.66
CA MET A 2 32.66 -5.33 12.34
C MET A 2 32.38 -5.18 10.82
N ILE A 3 33.42 -4.90 10.02
CA ILE A 3 33.30 -4.74 8.55
C ILE A 3 32.81 -6.03 7.85
N LYS A 4 33.25 -7.22 8.29
CA LYS A 4 32.82 -8.51 7.70
C LYS A 4 31.36 -8.85 8.04
N ILE A 5 30.91 -8.46 9.23
CA ILE A 5 29.52 -8.64 9.68
C ILE A 5 28.60 -7.70 8.89
N VAL A 6 29.00 -6.44 8.72
CA VAL A 6 28.25 -5.46 7.91
C VAL A 6 28.19 -5.91 6.44
N LEU A 7 29.30 -6.38 5.85
CA LEU A 7 29.30 -6.88 4.47
C LEU A 7 28.39 -8.11 4.30
N GLY A 8 28.40 -9.04 5.24
CA GLY A 8 27.55 -10.23 5.22
C GLY A 8 26.05 -9.89 5.31
N ALA A 9 25.69 -8.95 6.18
CA ALA A 9 24.30 -8.47 6.30
C ALA A 9 23.81 -7.78 5.02
N VAL A 10 24.68 -6.99 4.36
CA VAL A 10 24.35 -6.34 3.08
C VAL A 10 24.13 -7.36 1.96
N VAL A 11 24.97 -8.40 1.86
CA VAL A 11 24.80 -9.46 0.85
C VAL A 11 23.50 -10.25 1.05
N VAL A 12 23.15 -10.60 2.30
CA VAL A 12 21.89 -11.29 2.60
C VAL A 12 20.67 -10.43 2.25
N MET A 13 20.70 -9.13 2.55
CA MET A 13 19.58 -8.24 2.18
C MET A 13 19.50 -8.00 0.66
N ALA A 14 20.64 -7.80 -0.01
CA ALA A 14 20.68 -7.48 -1.43
C ALA A 14 20.42 -8.69 -2.36
N ILE A 15 20.73 -9.91 -1.93
CA ILE A 15 20.61 -11.13 -2.76
C ILE A 15 19.58 -12.10 -2.17
N GLY A 16 19.62 -12.33 -0.86
CA GLY A 16 18.78 -13.33 -0.20
C GLY A 16 17.29 -12.97 -0.24
N VAL A 17 16.94 -11.71 0.04
CA VAL A 17 15.53 -11.29 0.02
C VAL A 17 14.93 -11.34 -1.40
N PRO A 18 15.58 -10.78 -2.45
CA PRO A 18 15.07 -10.94 -3.80
C PRO A 18 14.90 -12.39 -4.22
N LEU A 19 15.89 -13.26 -3.95
CA LEU A 19 15.80 -14.68 -4.29
C LEU A 19 14.66 -15.39 -3.54
N TYR A 20 14.43 -15.04 -2.27
CA TYR A 20 13.35 -15.61 -1.48
C TYR A 20 11.96 -15.19 -1.97
N ALA A 21 11.80 -13.92 -2.35
CA ALA A 21 10.52 -13.39 -2.81
C ALA A 21 10.24 -13.65 -4.31
N LEU A 22 11.26 -13.99 -5.10
CA LEU A 22 11.14 -14.18 -6.54
C LEU A 22 10.08 -15.22 -6.96
N PRO A 23 9.98 -16.42 -6.34
CA PRO A 23 8.93 -17.38 -6.71
C PRO A 23 7.51 -16.83 -6.50
N ALA A 24 7.25 -16.14 -5.39
CA ALA A 24 5.98 -15.47 -5.15
C ALA A 24 5.70 -14.44 -6.26
N THR A 25 6.67 -13.60 -6.61
CA THR A 25 6.51 -12.59 -7.66
C THR A 25 6.29 -13.20 -9.05
N LEU A 26 7.01 -14.27 -9.40
CA LEU A 26 6.83 -14.96 -10.69
C LEU A 26 5.48 -15.65 -10.82
N SER A 27 4.84 -15.98 -9.69
CA SER A 27 3.48 -16.55 -9.67
C SER A 27 2.37 -15.51 -9.84
N LEU A 28 2.69 -14.21 -9.77
CA LEU A 28 1.72 -13.14 -10.02
C LEU A 28 1.40 -13.05 -11.53
N PRO A 29 0.12 -12.94 -11.95
CA PRO A 29 -0.23 -12.77 -13.35
C PRO A 29 0.54 -11.61 -14.00
N GLN A 30 1.12 -11.85 -15.17
CA GLN A 30 1.90 -10.86 -15.90
C GLN A 30 1.02 -9.77 -16.50
N GLY A 31 1.58 -8.57 -16.66
CA GLY A 31 0.86 -7.42 -17.22
C GLY A 31 -0.23 -6.88 -16.29
N VAL A 32 -1.13 -6.08 -16.86
CA VAL A 32 -2.25 -5.43 -16.16
C VAL A 32 -3.27 -6.49 -15.74
N ARG A 33 -3.87 -6.33 -14.55
CA ARG A 33 -4.94 -7.17 -14.03
C ARG A 33 -6.05 -7.31 -15.08
N PRO A 34 -6.52 -8.54 -15.37
CA PRO A 34 -7.58 -8.75 -16.36
C PRO A 34 -8.81 -7.88 -16.09
N GLY A 35 -9.38 -7.31 -17.15
CA GLY A 35 -10.54 -6.41 -17.06
C GLY A 35 -10.22 -4.96 -16.68
N LEU A 36 -8.94 -4.60 -16.52
CA LEU A 36 -8.53 -3.20 -16.35
C LEU A 36 -7.82 -2.66 -17.58
N GLU A 37 -8.07 -1.39 -17.88
CA GLU A 37 -7.23 -0.60 -18.77
C GLU A 37 -5.98 -0.12 -18.05
N SER A 38 -4.87 0.03 -18.78
CA SER A 38 -3.63 0.62 -18.25
C SER A 38 -3.83 2.11 -18.02
N LEU A 39 -3.64 2.55 -16.77
CA LEU A 39 -3.84 3.93 -16.35
C LEU A 39 -2.78 4.31 -15.32
N THR A 40 -2.13 5.45 -15.52
CA THR A 40 -1.19 6.02 -14.54
C THR A 40 -1.95 6.77 -13.45
N ILE A 41 -1.28 7.03 -12.32
CA ILE A 41 -1.86 7.86 -11.24
C ILE A 41 -2.24 9.23 -11.78
N SER A 42 -1.39 9.88 -12.58
CA SER A 42 -1.69 11.19 -13.15
C SER A 42 -2.87 11.19 -14.12
N GLN A 43 -3.10 10.10 -14.86
CA GLN A 43 -4.31 9.97 -15.69
C GLN A 43 -5.55 9.77 -14.81
N ALA A 44 -5.46 8.99 -13.74
CA ALA A 44 -6.54 8.87 -12.75
C ALA A 44 -6.85 10.20 -12.07
N THR A 45 -5.83 11.00 -11.71
CA THR A 45 -6.00 12.36 -11.20
C THR A 45 -6.80 13.22 -12.18
N GLN A 46 -6.48 13.17 -13.47
CA GLN A 46 -7.22 13.95 -14.48
C GLN A 46 -8.67 13.52 -14.61
N GLN A 47 -8.96 12.22 -14.52
CA GLN A 47 -10.33 11.69 -14.53
C GLN A 47 -11.12 12.20 -13.31
N LEU A 48 -10.54 12.10 -12.11
CA LEU A 48 -11.18 12.54 -10.88
C LEU A 48 -11.35 14.06 -10.81
N ARG A 49 -10.40 14.86 -11.30
CA ARG A 49 -10.61 16.32 -11.44
C ARG A 49 -11.77 16.67 -12.37
N GLY A 50 -12.09 15.80 -13.33
CA GLY A 50 -13.18 15.97 -14.26
C GLY A 50 -14.55 15.53 -13.72
N SER A 51 -14.63 14.88 -12.54
CA SER A 51 -15.89 14.39 -11.97
C SER A 51 -16.79 15.50 -11.44
N GLY A 52 -16.20 16.64 -11.03
CA GLY A 52 -16.88 17.75 -10.38
C GLY A 52 -17.03 17.58 -8.86
N GLU A 53 -16.52 16.48 -8.29
CA GLU A 53 -16.50 16.24 -6.85
C GLU A 53 -15.45 17.12 -6.16
N SER A 54 -15.65 17.42 -4.88
CA SER A 54 -14.71 18.22 -4.07
C SER A 54 -14.74 17.79 -2.60
N GLY A 55 -13.77 18.28 -1.80
CA GLY A 55 -13.69 17.97 -0.37
C GLY A 55 -13.67 16.46 -0.11
N MET A 56 -14.46 16.00 0.87
CA MET A 56 -14.56 14.58 1.21
C MET A 56 -15.10 13.71 0.07
N GLU A 57 -16.01 14.22 -0.78
CA GLU A 57 -16.55 13.44 -1.90
C GLU A 57 -15.43 13.04 -2.88
N LEU A 58 -14.51 13.95 -3.17
CA LEU A 58 -13.36 13.68 -4.03
C LEU A 58 -12.35 12.74 -3.36
N VAL A 59 -12.18 12.82 -2.04
CA VAL A 59 -11.37 11.87 -1.27
C VAL A 59 -11.96 10.46 -1.33
N GLU A 60 -13.28 10.33 -1.16
CA GLU A 60 -13.99 9.07 -1.25
C GLU A 60 -13.91 8.47 -2.65
N ALA A 61 -14.07 9.29 -3.69
CA ALA A 61 -13.92 8.86 -5.07
C ALA A 61 -12.50 8.37 -5.34
N ALA A 62 -11.46 9.09 -4.88
CA ALA A 62 -10.07 8.65 -4.99
C ALA A 62 -9.79 7.34 -4.24
N ARG A 63 -10.32 7.19 -3.02
CA ARG A 63 -10.22 5.96 -2.22
C ARG A 63 -10.85 4.77 -2.95
N ALA A 64 -12.10 4.91 -3.37
CA ALA A 64 -12.84 3.88 -4.10
C ALA A 64 -12.10 3.51 -5.40
N PHE A 65 -11.61 4.50 -6.15
CA PHE A 65 -10.85 4.28 -7.38
C PHE A 65 -9.62 3.39 -7.13
N VAL A 66 -8.82 3.69 -6.09
CA VAL A 66 -7.65 2.87 -5.74
C VAL A 66 -8.08 1.47 -5.29
N GLY A 67 -9.09 1.35 -4.43
CA GLY A 67 -9.56 0.06 -3.91
C GLY A 67 -10.13 -0.86 -4.99
N GLU A 68 -10.89 -0.32 -5.94
CA GLU A 68 -11.41 -1.07 -7.08
C GLU A 68 -10.29 -1.47 -8.04
N ARG A 69 -9.37 -0.55 -8.32
CA ARG A 69 -8.30 -0.77 -9.30
C ARG A 69 -7.22 -1.73 -8.79
N MET A 70 -6.83 -1.64 -7.52
CA MET A 70 -5.72 -2.41 -6.96
C MET A 70 -6.22 -3.62 -6.17
N ALA A 71 -6.16 -4.80 -6.78
CA ALA A 71 -6.38 -6.03 -6.03
C ALA A 71 -5.27 -6.21 -5.00
N TYR A 72 -5.63 -6.54 -3.77
CA TYR A 72 -4.62 -6.78 -2.75
C TYR A 72 -3.74 -7.96 -3.14
N SER A 73 -2.42 -7.75 -3.22
CA SER A 73 -1.46 -8.77 -3.62
C SER A 73 -0.13 -8.65 -2.89
N ARG A 74 0.23 -9.70 -2.14
CA ARG A 74 1.52 -9.85 -1.47
C ARG A 74 2.62 -10.24 -2.44
N ARG A 75 2.24 -10.88 -3.54
CA ARG A 75 3.16 -11.31 -4.58
C ARG A 75 3.76 -10.14 -5.37
N ASN A 76 3.16 -8.94 -5.35
CA ASN A 76 3.69 -7.81 -6.11
C ASN A 76 4.86 -7.08 -5.41
N SER A 77 5.96 -7.80 -5.15
CA SER A 77 7.01 -7.33 -4.24
C SER A 77 7.95 -6.27 -4.81
N PHE A 78 8.18 -6.26 -6.14
CA PHE A 78 9.25 -5.46 -6.75
C PHE A 78 8.74 -4.27 -7.58
N ASP A 79 7.43 -4.13 -7.75
CA ASP A 79 6.86 -2.97 -8.41
C ASP A 79 6.91 -1.74 -7.47
N SER A 80 7.24 -0.58 -8.04
CA SER A 80 6.95 0.70 -7.37
C SER A 80 5.43 0.86 -7.19
N TYR A 81 4.98 1.72 -6.28
CA TYR A 81 3.54 1.95 -6.10
C TYR A 81 2.85 2.44 -7.40
N ALA A 82 3.54 3.28 -8.19
CA ALA A 82 3.03 3.73 -9.49
C ALA A 82 2.85 2.55 -10.46
N LYS A 83 3.82 1.63 -10.50
CA LYS A 83 3.71 0.46 -11.37
C LYS A 83 2.67 -0.54 -10.87
N ALA A 84 2.58 -0.74 -9.55
CA ALA A 84 1.56 -1.53 -8.90
C ALA A 84 0.14 -1.00 -9.21
N PHE A 85 -0.05 0.32 -9.20
CA PHE A 85 -1.31 0.98 -9.58
C PHE A 85 -1.65 0.76 -11.05
N GLU A 86 -0.71 0.97 -11.97
CA GLU A 86 -0.92 0.70 -13.40
C GLU A 86 -1.32 -0.76 -13.62
N ARG A 87 -0.63 -1.68 -12.95
CA ARG A 87 -0.82 -3.12 -13.06
C ARG A 87 -2.09 -3.63 -12.37
N GLY A 88 -2.62 -2.89 -11.39
CA GLY A 88 -3.82 -3.27 -10.64
C GLY A 88 -3.60 -4.32 -9.55
N TYR A 89 -2.37 -4.46 -9.05
CA TYR A 89 -2.04 -5.36 -7.93
C TYR A 89 -1.13 -4.64 -6.95
N GLY A 90 -1.45 -4.67 -5.66
CA GLY A 90 -0.51 -4.20 -4.65
C GLY A 90 -0.92 -4.52 -3.23
N TYR A 91 0.04 -4.56 -2.31
CA TYR A 91 -0.22 -4.72 -0.88
C TYR A 91 -0.43 -3.36 -0.19
N CYS A 92 -0.70 -3.35 1.11
CA CYS A 92 -1.10 -2.16 1.88
C CYS A 92 -0.23 -0.93 1.61
N SER A 93 1.10 -1.04 1.72
CA SER A 93 2.00 0.10 1.49
C SER A 93 1.92 0.61 0.04
N GLN A 94 1.84 -0.26 -0.97
CA GLN A 94 1.71 0.18 -2.37
C GLN A 94 0.38 0.90 -2.61
N GLN A 95 -0.72 0.40 -2.03
CA GLN A 95 -2.03 1.05 -2.17
C GLN A 95 -2.07 2.40 -1.43
N ALA A 96 -1.55 2.46 -0.21
CA ALA A 96 -1.46 3.70 0.56
C ALA A 96 -0.57 4.75 -0.14
N ASN A 97 0.56 4.35 -0.72
CA ASN A 97 1.39 5.25 -1.51
C ASN A 97 0.66 5.75 -2.77
N ALA A 98 -0.03 4.87 -3.50
CA ALA A 98 -0.78 5.26 -4.68
C ALA A 98 -1.93 6.23 -4.34
N LEU A 99 -2.66 5.96 -3.25
CA LEU A 99 -3.73 6.84 -2.77
C LEU A 99 -3.19 8.20 -2.29
N ALA A 100 -2.10 8.21 -1.51
CA ALA A 100 -1.48 9.46 -1.06
C ALA A 100 -0.96 10.31 -2.24
N ASP A 101 -0.32 9.69 -3.24
CA ASP A 101 0.13 10.40 -4.45
C ASP A 101 -1.06 10.94 -5.26
N LEU A 102 -2.11 10.13 -5.45
CA LEU A 102 -3.34 10.56 -6.11
C LEU A 102 -3.98 11.76 -5.41
N LEU A 103 -4.18 11.69 -4.09
CA LEU A 103 -4.75 12.78 -3.28
C LEU A 103 -3.88 14.04 -3.29
N THR A 104 -2.56 13.87 -3.21
CA THR A 104 -1.61 14.99 -3.32
C THR A 104 -1.73 15.68 -4.68
N GLN A 105 -1.81 14.90 -5.77
CA GLN A 105 -2.03 15.44 -7.10
C GLN A 105 -3.42 16.08 -7.24
N LEU A 106 -4.43 15.66 -6.49
CA LEU A 106 -5.75 16.31 -6.43
C LEU A 106 -5.75 17.61 -5.61
N GLY A 107 -4.66 17.91 -4.90
CA GLY A 107 -4.47 19.16 -4.16
C GLY A 107 -4.70 19.04 -2.65
N PHE A 108 -4.85 17.82 -2.12
CA PHE A 108 -4.96 17.59 -0.68
C PHE A 108 -3.59 17.43 -0.03
N GLU A 109 -3.47 17.81 1.24
CA GLU A 109 -2.34 17.39 2.06
C GLU A 109 -2.59 15.94 2.50
N ALA A 110 -1.86 15.00 1.92
CA ALA A 110 -1.98 13.58 2.19
C ALA A 110 -0.63 12.96 2.56
N LYS A 111 -0.62 12.12 3.60
CA LYS A 111 0.58 11.43 4.07
C LYS A 111 0.30 9.98 4.41
N ILE A 112 1.32 9.15 4.27
CA ILE A 112 1.23 7.73 4.60
C ILE A 112 1.58 7.55 6.07
N VAL A 113 0.71 6.86 6.79
CA VAL A 113 0.93 6.45 8.17
C VAL A 113 0.91 4.94 8.28
N HIS A 114 1.49 4.43 9.36
CA HIS A 114 1.54 3.01 9.64
C HIS A 114 1.43 2.75 11.14
N ALA A 115 1.04 1.52 11.45
CA ALA A 115 1.16 0.95 12.78
C ALA A 115 1.65 -0.50 12.65
N PHE A 116 2.55 -0.93 13.54
CA PHE A 116 3.08 -2.30 13.57
C PHE A 116 2.04 -3.33 14.01
N ARG A 117 1.01 -2.90 14.76
CA ARG A 117 -0.07 -3.74 15.23
C ARG A 117 -1.40 -3.05 14.99
N ASN A 118 -2.22 -3.62 14.13
CA ASN A 118 -3.61 -3.23 13.89
C ASN A 118 -4.49 -4.45 14.08
N ARG A 119 -5.64 -4.30 14.74
CA ARG A 119 -6.67 -5.33 14.82
C ARG A 119 -7.70 -5.09 13.72
N PHE A 120 -7.87 -6.08 12.85
CA PHE A 120 -8.87 -6.08 11.77
C PHE A 120 -10.20 -6.69 12.24
N PRO A 121 -11.30 -6.50 11.47
CA PRO A 121 -12.63 -7.02 11.83
C PRO A 121 -12.69 -8.54 12.05
N ASP A 122 -11.84 -9.30 11.36
CA ASP A 122 -11.69 -10.75 11.50
C ASP A 122 -10.92 -11.18 12.77
N GLY A 123 -10.40 -10.22 13.54
CA GLY A 123 -9.58 -10.45 14.73
C GLY A 123 -8.08 -10.58 14.46
N THR A 124 -7.65 -10.58 13.19
CA THR A 124 -6.24 -10.68 12.81
C THR A 124 -5.47 -9.45 13.32
N VAL A 125 -4.25 -9.69 13.83
CA VAL A 125 -3.34 -8.63 14.27
C VAL A 125 -2.10 -8.60 13.39
N THR A 126 -1.95 -7.55 12.60
CA THR A 126 -0.79 -7.35 11.70
C THR A 126 -0.43 -5.87 11.56
N SER A 127 0.78 -5.60 11.07
CA SER A 127 1.15 -4.28 10.57
C SER A 127 0.29 -3.90 9.37
N HIS A 128 0.00 -2.61 9.24
CA HIS A 128 -0.76 -2.03 8.14
C HIS A 128 -0.34 -0.58 7.90
N ALA A 129 -0.49 -0.13 6.66
CA ALA A 129 -0.22 1.24 6.23
C ALA A 129 -1.45 1.79 5.50
N TRP A 130 -1.80 3.03 5.80
CA TRP A 130 -2.96 3.75 5.23
C TRP A 130 -2.61 5.24 5.08
N VAL A 131 -3.59 6.07 4.72
CA VAL A 131 -3.39 7.50 4.45
C VAL A 131 -4.07 8.37 5.50
N GLN A 132 -3.38 9.42 5.94
CA GLN A 132 -4.00 10.56 6.59
C GLN A 132 -4.10 11.72 5.60
N VAL A 133 -5.29 12.29 5.45
CA VAL A 133 -5.56 13.42 4.56
C VAL A 133 -6.19 14.57 5.32
N VAL A 134 -5.80 15.81 5.00
CA VAL A 134 -6.43 17.01 5.56
C VAL A 134 -7.57 17.45 4.64
N VAL A 135 -8.78 17.55 5.20
CA VAL A 135 -9.97 18.07 4.51
C VAL A 135 -10.69 19.02 5.47
N ASP A 136 -10.97 20.24 5.02
CA ASP A 136 -11.61 21.28 5.84
C ASP A 136 -10.92 21.50 7.19
N ASP A 137 -9.58 21.56 7.18
CA ASP A 137 -8.70 21.68 8.36
C ASP A 137 -8.75 20.50 9.36
N GLU A 138 -9.44 19.41 9.03
CA GLU A 138 -9.50 18.19 9.83
C GLU A 138 -8.68 17.05 9.21
N VAL A 139 -7.92 16.34 10.05
CA VAL A 139 -7.20 15.12 9.62
C VAL A 139 -8.16 13.93 9.62
N ARG A 140 -8.20 13.21 8.50
CA ARG A 140 -9.00 11.99 8.31
C ARG A 140 -8.11 10.80 7.96
N ASP A 141 -8.36 9.66 8.59
CA ASP A 141 -7.75 8.38 8.23
C ASP A 141 -8.55 7.73 7.09
N VAL A 142 -7.90 7.38 5.99
CA VAL A 142 -8.50 6.82 4.78
C VAL A 142 -7.70 5.59 4.35
N ASP A 143 -8.42 4.49 4.09
CA ASP A 143 -7.87 3.25 3.57
C ASP A 143 -8.61 2.81 2.31
N SER A 144 -7.90 2.29 1.31
CA SER A 144 -8.52 1.86 0.05
C SER A 144 -9.42 0.64 0.19
N ILE A 145 -9.24 -0.18 1.24
CA ILE A 145 -9.96 -1.44 1.44
C ILE A 145 -10.76 -1.43 2.74
N PHE A 146 -10.13 -1.06 3.85
CA PHE A 146 -10.68 -1.19 5.20
C PHE A 146 -11.26 0.12 5.69
N TYR A 147 -12.33 0.55 5.05
CA TYR A 147 -12.95 1.84 5.28
C TYR A 147 -14.47 1.76 5.19
N ASN A 148 -15.15 2.41 6.14
CA ASN A 148 -16.59 2.56 6.16
C ASN A 148 -16.96 3.95 5.64
N ALA A 149 -17.49 4.01 4.41
CA ALA A 149 -17.87 5.27 3.78
C ALA A 149 -19.02 5.99 4.50
N ASP A 150 -19.94 5.25 5.12
CA ASP A 150 -21.08 5.85 5.83
C ASP A 150 -20.66 6.53 7.13
N ALA A 151 -19.62 6.00 7.79
CA ALA A 151 -19.08 6.54 9.04
C ALA A 151 -17.82 7.39 8.85
N ALA A 152 -17.31 7.48 7.62
CA ALA A 152 -16.06 8.16 7.26
C ALA A 152 -14.86 7.75 8.15
N GLU A 153 -14.72 6.44 8.40
CA GLU A 153 -13.69 5.91 9.31
C GLU A 153 -13.07 4.60 8.80
N VAL A 154 -11.83 4.34 9.21
CA VAL A 154 -11.18 3.04 8.99
C VAL A 154 -11.81 1.95 9.84
N THR A 155 -11.91 0.73 9.31
CA THR A 155 -12.57 -0.39 9.98
C THR A 155 -11.64 -1.24 10.85
N PHE A 156 -10.40 -0.79 11.07
CA PHE A 156 -9.41 -1.46 11.92
C PHE A 156 -8.98 -0.55 13.06
N THR A 157 -8.45 -1.15 14.13
CA THR A 157 -7.98 -0.40 15.31
C THR A 157 -6.46 -0.51 15.44
N PRO A 158 -5.71 0.61 15.34
CA PRO A 158 -4.30 0.64 15.72
C PRO A 158 -4.13 0.26 17.19
N LEU A 159 -3.28 -0.74 17.45
CA LEU A 159 -2.90 -1.20 18.80
C LEU A 159 -1.49 -0.75 19.19
N SER A 160 -0.72 -0.25 18.24
CA SER A 160 0.57 0.41 18.45
C SER A 160 0.48 1.87 18.05
N GLU A 161 1.51 2.65 18.40
CA GLU A 161 1.65 4.04 17.96
C GLU A 161 1.51 4.15 16.43
N VAL A 162 0.75 5.16 16.01
CA VAL A 162 0.59 5.53 14.61
C VAL A 162 1.70 6.50 14.28
N GLY A 163 2.56 6.12 13.33
CA GLY A 163 3.69 6.94 12.90
C GLY A 163 3.67 7.17 11.40
N GLU A 164 4.19 8.32 10.97
CA GLU A 164 4.62 8.47 9.59
C GLU A 164 5.78 7.52 9.33
N VAL A 165 5.88 6.97 8.11
CA VAL A 165 7.06 6.17 7.74
C VAL A 165 8.21 7.14 7.41
N PRO A 166 9.27 7.23 8.25
CA PRO A 166 10.38 8.11 7.97
C PRO A 166 11.06 7.73 6.65
N PRO A 167 11.63 8.68 5.87
CA PRO A 167 12.22 8.38 4.56
C PRO A 167 13.25 7.25 4.55
N VAL A 168 14.05 7.14 5.63
CA VAL A 168 15.04 6.07 5.78
C VAL A 168 14.39 4.70 5.98
N LEU A 169 13.26 4.64 6.69
CA LEU A 169 12.50 3.42 6.90
C LEU A 169 11.69 3.04 5.67
N ARG A 170 11.26 4.00 4.82
CA ARG A 170 10.68 3.69 3.50
C ARG A 170 11.63 2.86 2.63
N LEU A 171 12.93 3.16 2.68
CA LEU A 171 13.94 2.35 2.00
C LEU A 171 13.97 0.92 2.57
N PHE A 172 13.97 0.76 3.89
CA PHE A 172 13.95 -0.58 4.50
C PHE A 172 12.63 -1.34 4.29
N GLU A 173 11.48 -0.67 4.25
CA GLU A 173 10.19 -1.27 3.89
C GLU A 173 10.22 -1.80 2.46
N THR A 174 10.83 -1.05 1.53
CA THR A 174 11.00 -1.47 0.13
C THR A 174 11.78 -2.79 0.02
N TRP A 175 12.68 -3.08 0.96
CA TRP A 175 13.48 -4.32 0.98
C TRP A 175 12.95 -5.41 1.92
N GLY A 176 12.31 -5.05 3.04
CA GLY A 176 11.77 -6.00 4.02
C GLY A 176 10.37 -6.52 3.65
N ALA A 177 9.53 -5.66 3.05
CA ALA A 177 8.18 -6.03 2.64
C ALA A 177 8.15 -7.21 1.65
N PRO A 178 9.04 -7.29 0.63
CA PRO A 178 9.15 -8.47 -0.23
C PRO A 178 9.29 -9.79 0.53
N ALA A 179 10.21 -9.87 1.49
CA ALA A 179 10.43 -11.09 2.26
C ALA A 179 9.23 -11.45 3.14
N VAL A 180 8.67 -10.47 3.86
CA VAL A 180 7.52 -10.68 4.75
C VAL A 180 6.28 -11.09 3.96
N ASN A 181 6.01 -10.41 2.85
CA ASN A 181 4.86 -10.70 1.99
C ASN A 181 5.00 -12.06 1.32
N ALA A 182 6.17 -12.40 0.78
CA ALA A 182 6.44 -13.71 0.21
C ALA A 182 6.30 -14.81 1.27
N HIS A 183 6.84 -14.61 2.48
CA HIS A 183 6.70 -15.57 3.58
C HIS A 183 5.23 -15.85 3.92
N ARG A 184 4.43 -14.79 4.08
CA ARG A 184 2.99 -14.91 4.35
C ARG A 184 2.24 -15.61 3.23
N TYR A 185 2.58 -15.30 1.97
CA TYR A 185 2.02 -15.99 0.82
C TYR A 185 2.39 -17.48 0.81
N TYR A 186 3.64 -17.85 1.10
CA TYR A 186 4.05 -19.25 1.15
C TYR A 186 3.38 -20.04 2.28
N LEU A 187 3.12 -19.41 3.42
CA LEU A 187 2.44 -20.06 4.54
C LEU A 187 0.94 -20.28 4.28
N SER A 188 0.26 -19.30 3.69
CA SER A 188 -1.20 -19.30 3.52
C SER A 188 -1.68 -19.79 2.16
N GLY A 189 -0.83 -19.67 1.13
CA GLY A 189 -1.21 -19.76 -0.28
C GLY A 189 -2.09 -18.61 -0.76
N LYS A 190 -2.26 -17.55 0.05
CA LYS A 190 -3.22 -16.46 -0.19
C LYS A 190 -2.54 -15.09 -0.14
N ASP A 191 -3.08 -14.16 -0.94
CA ASP A 191 -2.65 -12.76 -0.92
C ASP A 191 -3.27 -11.96 0.24
N GLN A 192 -4.38 -12.43 0.81
CA GLN A 192 -5.12 -11.81 1.91
C GLN A 192 -5.33 -12.83 3.04
N ASP A 193 -5.27 -12.37 4.30
CA ASP A 193 -5.54 -13.23 5.47
C ASP A 193 -7.01 -13.21 5.92
N TRP A 194 -7.79 -12.26 5.40
CA TRP A 194 -9.21 -12.05 5.69
C TRP A 194 -10.11 -12.54 4.54
#